data_AF-K2K4Y1-F1
#
_entry.id   AF-K2K4Y1-F1
#
_cell.length_a   1.000
_cell.length_b   1.000
_cell.length_c   1.000
_cell.angle_alpha   90.00
_cell.angle_beta   90.00
_cell.angle_gamma   90.00
#
_symmetry.space_group_name_H-M   'P 1'
#
loop_
_entity.id
_entity.type
_entity.pdbx_description
1 polymer ?
#
loop_
_entity_poly.entity_id
_entity_poly.type
_entity_poly.pdbx_seq_one_letter_code
_entity_poly.pdbx_strand_id
1 'polypeptide(L)'
;MTFWIIATAIALLSIAPIALVLRRGRGMGAQSTSTAEIEMKVYRDQLKEVERDLARGVLSLDDAKRARTEVSRRMLEADKEHQGGKAGAPKGTLWGAIALAVALLGGGVWLYGDLGQPKYEDLPLAHRIALADEIRATRMSQDEAEAKVPATPMAQQADQQLVDLVIKLRAALQSRPDELEGHMLLARNEANIGNFREAYLAQSEVIRIKGAEATAEDYAQMANMMILAAGGFVSPEAETALSNALKRDPNNGIAVFFSGLMFAQNDRPDMTFRLWQPLLTRSEPTDPWLPLIREQIEAVAQAAGIRYTLPPANDGLKGPSAEDMENAADMTPQERQEMIRGMVEGLSARLANEGGTPEEWARLISSLAMLGDTERAKAIWGEAQVIFGADPAKLAVVRGGAERAGFVE
;
A
#
# COMPACT_ATOMS: atom_id res chain seq x y z
N MET A 1 12.54 24.85 -1.51
CA MET A 1 13.24 25.78 -0.58
C MET A 1 12.53 25.92 0.76
N THR A 2 11.20 26.12 0.77
CA THR A 2 10.35 26.17 1.98
C THR A 2 10.51 24.96 2.89
N PHE A 3 10.52 23.73 2.35
CA PHE A 3 10.74 22.50 3.13
C PHE A 3 12.04 22.55 3.96
N TRP A 4 13.17 22.86 3.32
CA TRP A 4 14.48 22.92 3.97
C TRP A 4 14.54 23.99 5.08
N ILE A 5 13.88 25.13 4.89
CA ILE A 5 13.80 26.18 5.90
C ILE A 5 13.04 25.68 7.12
N ILE A 6 11.87 25.06 6.92
CA ILE A 6 11.03 24.53 8.00
C ILE A 6 11.74 23.40 8.74
N ALA A 7 12.28 22.42 8.02
CA ALA A 7 13.02 21.29 8.59
C ALA A 7 14.21 21.77 9.43
N THR A 8 14.98 22.74 8.92
CA THR A 8 16.11 23.33 9.65
C THR A 8 15.65 24.08 10.89
N ALA A 9 14.56 24.86 10.81
CA ALA A 9 14.01 25.58 11.94
C ALA A 9 13.52 24.64 13.05
N ILE A 10 12.83 23.54 12.68
CA ILE A 10 12.39 22.50 13.62
C ILE A 10 13.61 21.85 14.28
N ALA A 11 14.62 21.46 13.50
CA ALA A 11 15.84 20.86 14.04
C ALA A 11 16.54 21.77 15.06
N LEU A 12 16.67 23.06 14.75
CA LEU A 12 17.23 24.06 15.67
C LEU A 12 16.39 24.22 16.94
N LEU A 13 15.06 24.26 16.80
CA LEU A 13 14.14 24.33 17.94
C LEU A 13 14.22 23.10 18.85
N SER A 14 14.44 21.91 18.29
CA SER A 14 14.62 20.67 19.06
C SER A 14 15.98 20.61 19.79
N ILE A 15 17.04 21.14 19.18
CA ILE A 15 18.40 21.12 19.75
C ILE A 15 18.60 22.21 20.82
N ALA A 16 17.95 23.38 20.65
CA ALA A 16 18.10 24.53 21.55
C ALA A 16 17.86 24.22 23.06
N PRO A 17 16.77 23.54 23.48
CA PRO A 17 16.54 23.23 24.89
C PRO A 17 17.59 22.27 25.45
N ILE A 18 18.03 21.27 24.68
CA ILE A 18 19.07 20.32 25.07
C ILE A 18 20.39 21.06 25.29
N ALA A 19 20.78 21.94 24.36
CA ALA A 19 21.98 22.76 24.47
C ALA A 19 21.92 23.70 25.70
N LEU A 20 20.75 24.26 26.00
CA LEU A 20 20.53 25.17 27.14
C LEU A 20 20.61 24.43 28.48
N VAL A 21 20.08 23.20 28.58
CA VAL A 21 20.19 22.33 29.76
C VAL A 21 21.64 21.91 29.99
N LEU A 22 22.36 21.47 28.94
CA LEU A 22 23.78 21.11 29.05
C LEU A 22 24.66 22.29 29.46
N ARG A 23 24.31 23.51 29.02
CA ARG A 23 25.00 24.74 29.44
C ARG A 23 24.70 25.10 30.90
N ARG A 24 23.47 24.92 31.38
CA ARG A 24 23.08 25.16 32.79
C ARG A 24 23.66 24.12 33.75
N GLY A 25 23.75 22.85 33.35
CA GLY A 25 24.37 21.78 34.15
C GLY A 25 25.86 22.02 34.45
N ARG A 26 26.58 22.75 33.58
CA ARG A 26 27.95 23.21 33.84
C ARG A 26 28.06 24.28 34.94
N GLY A 27 26.98 24.98 35.27
CA GLY A 27 26.94 26.01 36.33
C GLY A 27 26.76 25.45 37.74
N MET A 28 26.21 24.24 37.90
CA MET A 28 25.99 23.62 39.22
C MET A 28 27.30 23.19 39.91
N GLY A 29 28.38 22.95 39.15
CA GLY A 29 29.71 22.70 39.72
C GLY A 29 30.38 23.94 40.35
N ALA A 30 29.90 25.15 40.07
CA ALA A 30 30.39 26.36 40.71
C ALA A 30 29.78 26.57 42.12
N GLN A 31 28.56 26.09 42.34
CA GLN A 31 27.88 26.19 43.64
C GLN A 31 28.52 25.30 44.71
N SER A 32 28.99 24.09 44.35
CA SER A 32 29.70 23.18 45.27
C SER A 32 31.02 23.77 45.79
N THR A 33 31.65 24.69 45.05
CA THR A 33 32.89 25.36 45.50
C THR A 33 32.59 26.32 46.66
N SER A 34 31.42 26.98 46.66
CA SER A 34 31.03 27.92 47.73
C SER A 34 30.70 27.22 49.06
N THR A 35 30.10 26.02 49.02
CA THR A 35 29.74 25.26 50.23
C THR A 35 30.98 24.74 50.96
N ALA A 36 31.99 24.24 50.23
CA ALA A 36 33.26 23.82 50.83
C ALA A 36 34.01 24.95 51.51
N GLU A 37 34.05 26.13 50.88
CA GLU A 37 34.75 27.28 51.46
C GLU A 37 34.11 27.70 52.79
N ILE A 38 32.78 27.58 52.89
CA ILE A 38 32.02 27.83 54.12
C ILE A 38 32.32 26.75 55.17
N GLU A 39 32.24 25.46 54.84
CA GLU A 39 32.54 24.34 55.75
C GLU A 39 33.98 24.39 56.27
N MET A 40 34.94 24.70 55.39
CA MET A 40 36.36 24.86 55.73
C MET A 40 36.62 26.06 56.65
N LYS A 41 35.78 27.09 56.58
CA LYS A 41 35.84 28.22 57.52
C LYS A 41 35.31 27.81 58.89
N VAL A 42 34.22 27.05 58.94
CA VAL A 42 33.64 26.53 60.18
C VAL A 42 34.63 25.63 60.93
N TYR A 43 35.29 24.69 60.27
CA TYR A 43 36.28 23.83 60.92
C TYR A 43 37.51 24.61 61.45
N ARG A 44 37.95 25.66 60.74
CA ARG A 44 39.02 26.54 61.21
C ARG A 44 38.63 27.34 62.45
N ASP A 45 37.39 27.79 62.53
CA ASP A 45 36.88 28.51 63.70
C ASP A 45 36.69 27.56 64.89
N GLN A 46 36.25 26.32 64.68
CA GLN A 46 36.19 25.27 65.72
C GLN A 46 37.57 24.96 66.33
N LEU A 47 38.62 24.88 65.51
CA LEU A 47 40.00 24.69 66.01
C LEU A 47 40.47 25.84 66.90
N LYS A 48 40.13 27.09 66.53
CA LYS A 48 40.45 28.27 67.35
C LYS A 48 39.65 28.31 68.64
N GLU A 49 38.42 27.81 68.63
CA GLU A 49 37.58 27.71 69.83
C GLU A 49 38.15 26.70 70.82
N VAL A 50 38.57 25.52 70.35
CA VAL A 50 39.28 24.52 71.18
C VAL A 50 40.54 25.11 71.82
N GLU A 51 41.31 25.91 71.07
CA GLU A 51 42.51 26.59 71.60
C GLU A 51 42.16 27.65 72.66
N ARG A 52 41.06 28.40 72.48
CA ARG A 52 40.58 29.38 73.46
C ARG A 52 40.04 28.71 74.73
N ASP A 53 39.35 27.57 74.61
CA ASP A 53 38.80 26.85 75.76
C ASP A 53 39.88 26.19 76.61
N LEU A 54 40.95 25.72 75.97
CA LEU A 54 42.15 25.27 76.66
C LEU A 54 42.82 26.44 77.41
N ALA A 55 42.96 27.61 76.77
CA ALA A 55 43.56 28.79 77.39
C ALA A 55 42.73 29.35 78.56
N ARG A 56 41.40 29.18 78.51
CA ARG A 56 40.46 29.58 79.57
C ARG A 56 40.35 28.56 80.71
N GLY A 57 41.02 27.40 80.60
CA GLY A 57 40.95 26.32 81.58
C GLY A 57 39.60 25.58 81.61
N VAL A 58 38.76 25.76 80.58
CA VAL A 58 37.47 25.09 80.45
C VAL A 58 37.65 23.66 79.95
N LEU A 59 38.68 23.40 79.16
CA LEU A 59 39.08 22.06 78.70
C LEU A 59 40.38 21.60 79.37
N SER A 60 40.46 20.29 79.66
CA SER A 60 41.71 19.64 80.04
C SER A 60 42.66 19.52 78.84
N LEU A 61 43.96 19.41 79.10
CA LEU A 61 44.97 19.23 78.04
C LEU A 61 44.73 17.98 77.19
N ASP A 62 44.23 16.91 77.79
CA ASP A 62 43.97 15.65 77.09
C ASP A 62 42.70 15.72 76.23
N ASP A 63 41.66 16.40 76.73
CA ASP A 63 40.43 16.61 75.97
C ASP A 63 40.67 17.56 74.78
N ALA A 64 41.48 18.60 74.95
CA ALA A 64 41.81 19.54 73.88
C ALA A 64 42.59 18.85 72.75
N LYS A 65 43.51 17.94 73.08
CA LYS A 65 44.24 17.12 72.09
C LYS A 65 43.29 16.20 71.31
N ARG A 66 42.34 15.56 71.98
CA ARG A 66 41.33 14.71 71.32
C ARG A 66 40.43 15.52 70.38
N ALA A 67 39.87 16.63 70.87
CA ALA A 67 39.02 17.51 70.08
C ALA A 67 39.76 18.07 68.84
N ARG A 68 41.01 18.50 69.00
CA ARG A 68 41.84 18.98 67.88
C ARG A 68 42.06 17.90 66.82
N THR A 69 42.32 16.67 67.26
CA THR A 69 42.57 15.54 66.36
C THR A 69 41.31 15.17 65.58
N GLU A 70 40.16 15.17 66.24
CA GLU A 70 38.87 14.85 65.60
C GLU A 70 38.45 15.94 64.59
N VAL A 71 38.54 17.22 64.96
CA VAL A 71 38.19 18.34 64.06
C VAL A 71 39.16 18.38 62.86
N SER A 72 40.46 18.15 63.08
CA SER A 72 41.45 18.09 62.00
C SER A 72 41.20 16.91 61.06
N ARG A 73 40.79 15.75 61.60
CA ARG A 73 40.41 14.58 60.80
C ARG A 73 39.19 14.86 59.93
N ARG A 74 38.13 15.44 60.51
CA ARG A 74 36.90 15.81 59.77
C ARG A 74 37.17 16.84 58.69
N MET A 75 38.04 17.82 58.97
CA MET A 75 38.48 18.81 57.99
C MET A 75 39.24 18.18 56.81
N LEU A 76 40.08 17.17 57.07
CA LEU A 76 40.81 16.43 56.04
C LEU A 76 39.92 15.48 55.23
N GLU A 77 38.92 14.86 55.86
CA GLU A 77 37.91 14.03 55.17
C GLU A 77 37.06 14.91 54.22
N ALA A 78 36.61 16.08 54.67
CA ALA A 78 35.88 17.04 53.83
C ALA A 78 36.73 17.58 52.66
N ASP A 79 38.02 17.88 52.88
CA ASP A 79 38.92 18.33 51.80
C ASP A 79 39.15 17.23 50.74
N LYS A 80 39.24 15.96 51.16
CA LYS A 80 39.36 14.81 50.24
C LYS A 80 38.12 14.62 49.38
N GLU A 81 36.92 14.73 49.95
CA GLU A 81 35.66 14.64 49.20
C GLU A 81 35.56 15.77 48.16
N HIS A 82 36.04 16.97 48.48
CA HIS A 82 36.04 18.10 47.54
C HIS A 82 37.10 18.02 46.45
N GLN A 83 38.30 17.50 46.74
CA GLN A 83 39.33 17.27 45.73
C GLN A 83 38.93 16.18 44.72
N GLY A 84 38.13 15.18 45.14
CA GLY A 84 37.59 14.14 44.25
C GLY A 84 36.55 14.63 43.23
N GLY A 85 35.92 15.79 43.46
CA GLY A 85 34.84 16.34 42.63
C GLY A 85 35.27 17.22 41.45
N LYS A 86 36.57 17.53 41.28
CA LYS A 86 37.07 18.47 40.24
C LYS A 86 37.41 17.82 38.89
N ALA A 87 36.71 16.75 38.50
CA ALA A 87 36.82 16.24 37.13
C ALA A 87 35.90 17.04 36.19
N GLY A 88 36.33 18.21 35.75
CA GLY A 88 35.67 18.91 34.65
C GLY A 88 35.66 18.03 33.40
N ALA A 89 34.49 17.86 32.77
CA ALA A 89 34.35 17.03 31.57
C ALA A 89 35.47 17.33 30.54
N PRO A 90 36.24 16.33 30.09
CA PRO A 90 37.43 16.57 29.27
C PRO A 90 37.03 17.23 27.95
N LYS A 91 37.82 18.22 27.52
CA LYS A 91 37.60 18.98 26.27
C LYS A 91 37.47 18.06 25.04
N GLY A 92 38.03 16.85 25.07
CA GLY A 92 37.92 15.84 24.02
C GLY A 92 36.49 15.33 23.77
N THR A 93 35.63 15.27 24.78
CA THR A 93 34.24 14.83 24.61
C THR A 93 33.41 15.85 23.82
N LEU A 94 33.71 17.14 23.96
CA LEU A 94 33.04 18.19 23.19
C LEU A 94 33.40 18.13 21.71
N TRP A 95 34.69 17.98 21.39
CA TRP A 95 35.15 17.84 20.02
C TRP A 95 34.66 16.56 19.36
N GLY A 96 34.60 15.45 20.10
CA GLY A 96 33.97 14.20 19.62
C GLY A 96 32.49 14.38 19.28
N ALA A 97 31.73 15.08 20.13
CA ALA A 97 30.32 15.38 19.87
C ALA A 97 30.13 16.28 18.64
N ILE A 98 30.98 17.30 18.47
CA ILE A 98 30.95 18.19 17.28
C ILE A 98 31.28 17.39 16.02
N ALA A 99 32.34 16.57 16.04
CA ALA A 99 32.73 15.75 14.90
C ALA A 99 31.63 14.76 14.50
N LEU A 100 30.98 14.13 15.48
CA LEU A 100 29.84 13.24 15.22
C LEU A 100 28.64 13.99 14.64
N ALA A 101 28.31 15.17 15.16
CA ALA A 101 27.23 16.00 14.63
C ALA A 101 27.50 16.44 13.18
N VAL A 102 28.73 16.85 12.87
CA VAL A 102 29.14 17.19 11.50
C VAL A 102 29.10 15.97 10.59
N ALA A 103 29.55 14.81 11.06
CA ALA A 103 29.50 13.57 10.30
C ALA A 103 28.05 13.15 9.98
N LEU A 104 27.13 13.27 10.95
CA LEU A 104 25.72 12.93 10.76
C LEU A 104 25.01 13.92 9.81
N LEU A 105 25.22 15.23 9.98
CA LEU A 105 24.59 16.24 9.13
C LEU A 105 25.17 16.23 7.72
N GLY A 106 26.51 16.25 7.61
CA GLY A 106 27.20 16.22 6.32
C GLY A 106 26.98 14.90 5.59
N GLY A 107 27.06 13.78 6.31
CA GLY A 107 26.75 12.46 5.78
C GLY A 107 25.29 12.34 5.33
N GLY A 108 24.35 12.89 6.09
CA GLY A 108 22.93 12.90 5.71
C GLY A 108 22.66 13.73 4.45
N VAL A 109 23.23 14.93 4.34
CA VAL A 109 23.12 15.76 3.13
C VAL A 109 23.78 15.07 1.93
N TRP A 110 24.94 14.45 2.13
CA TRP A 110 25.64 13.70 1.08
C TRP A 110 24.82 12.49 0.62
N LEU A 111 24.33 11.66 1.55
CA LEU A 111 23.47 10.51 1.24
C LEU A 111 22.17 10.93 0.56
N TYR A 112 21.54 12.03 0.97
CA TYR A 112 20.36 12.55 0.28
C TYR A 112 20.68 13.06 -1.12
N GLY A 113 21.87 13.64 -1.33
CA GLY A 113 22.33 14.03 -2.65
C GLY A 113 22.62 12.85 -3.58
N ASP A 114 23.08 11.73 -3.04
CA ASP A 114 23.44 10.51 -3.79
C ASP A 114 22.24 9.58 -4.04
N LEU A 115 21.45 9.31 -3.01
CA LEU A 115 20.30 8.39 -3.06
C LEU A 115 18.96 9.08 -3.34
N GLY A 116 18.85 10.36 -3.01
CA GLY A 116 17.62 11.12 -3.15
C GLY A 116 17.45 11.74 -4.53
N GLN A 117 16.31 12.40 -4.74
CA GLN A 117 16.05 13.20 -5.93
C GLN A 117 15.86 14.67 -5.53
N PRO A 118 16.95 15.41 -5.22
CA PRO A 118 16.87 16.78 -4.71
C PRO A 118 16.25 17.79 -5.70
N LYS A 119 16.12 17.41 -6.98
CA LYS A 119 15.51 18.22 -8.05
C LYS A 119 14.04 17.89 -8.29
N TYR A 120 13.50 16.87 -7.64
CA TYR A 120 12.10 16.49 -7.82
C TYR A 120 11.21 17.50 -7.11
N GLU A 121 10.18 17.99 -7.80
CA GLU A 121 9.22 18.93 -7.23
C GLU A 121 8.17 18.20 -6.39
N ASP A 122 7.52 18.91 -5.47
CA ASP A 122 6.53 18.35 -4.54
C ASP A 122 5.20 17.91 -5.22
N LEU A 123 5.15 17.84 -6.56
CA LEU A 123 4.02 17.46 -7.45
C LEU A 123 2.64 17.42 -6.76
N PRO A 124 2.07 18.58 -6.40
CA PRO A 124 0.79 18.63 -5.69
C PRO A 124 -0.32 18.02 -6.56
N LEU A 125 -1.37 17.50 -5.93
CA LEU A 125 -2.46 16.77 -6.61
C LEU A 125 -3.03 17.54 -7.81
N ALA A 126 -3.27 18.84 -7.67
CA ALA A 126 -3.78 19.68 -8.76
C ALA A 126 -2.83 19.73 -9.96
N HIS A 127 -1.51 19.78 -9.73
CA HIS A 127 -0.51 19.77 -10.79
C HIS A 127 -0.47 18.40 -11.49
N ARG A 128 -0.54 17.30 -10.73
CA ARG A 128 -0.61 15.94 -11.30
C ARG A 128 -1.83 15.76 -12.19
N ILE A 129 -2.99 16.26 -11.77
CA ILE A 129 -4.22 16.22 -12.60
C ILE A 129 -4.03 17.02 -13.89
N ALA A 130 -3.43 18.22 -13.82
CA ALA A 130 -3.17 19.03 -15.01
C ALA A 130 -2.22 18.33 -15.99
N LEU A 131 -1.15 17.69 -15.49
CA LEU A 131 -0.24 16.89 -16.30
C LEU A 131 -0.95 15.68 -16.94
N ALA A 132 -1.80 14.99 -16.19
CA ALA A 132 -2.60 13.89 -16.71
C ALA A 132 -3.59 14.34 -17.82
N ASP A 133 -4.20 15.52 -17.66
CA ASP A 133 -5.09 16.09 -18.68
C ASP A 133 -4.30 16.49 -19.94
N GLU A 134 -3.07 16.99 -19.79
CA GLU A 134 -2.16 17.24 -20.90
C GLU A 134 -1.79 15.94 -21.62
N ILE A 135 -1.36 14.90 -20.89
CA ILE A 135 -1.07 13.57 -21.45
C ILE A 135 -2.27 13.07 -22.25
N ARG A 136 -3.47 13.12 -21.68
CA ARG A 136 -4.71 12.67 -22.32
C ARG A 136 -5.03 13.46 -23.59
N ALA A 137 -4.76 14.76 -23.60
CA ALA A 137 -5.00 15.65 -24.75
C ALA A 137 -3.98 15.44 -25.89
N THR A 138 -2.75 15.06 -25.56
CA THR A 138 -1.66 14.83 -26.54
C THR A 138 -1.44 13.36 -26.89
N ARG A 139 -2.38 12.48 -26.57
CA ARG A 139 -2.31 11.06 -26.95
C ARG A 139 -2.24 10.90 -28.46
N MET A 140 -1.43 9.93 -28.90
CA MET A 140 -1.34 9.54 -30.30
C MET A 140 -2.68 9.02 -30.82
N SER A 141 -2.94 9.24 -32.11
CA SER A 141 -4.12 8.68 -32.78
C SER A 141 -4.04 7.16 -32.86
N GLN A 142 -5.17 6.53 -33.15
CA GLN A 142 -5.24 5.08 -33.40
C GLN A 142 -4.23 4.62 -34.46
N ASP A 143 -4.16 5.28 -35.61
CA ASP A 143 -3.25 4.91 -36.69
C ASP A 143 -1.77 5.03 -36.30
N GLU A 144 -1.40 6.09 -35.56
CA GLU A 144 -0.04 6.28 -35.08
C GLU A 144 0.37 5.24 -34.05
N ALA A 145 -0.57 4.80 -33.20
CA ALA A 145 -0.35 3.74 -32.22
C ALA A 145 -0.15 2.40 -32.92
N GLU A 146 -1.03 2.04 -33.85
CA GLU A 146 -0.95 0.79 -34.63
C GLU A 146 0.35 0.68 -35.42
N ALA A 147 0.82 1.76 -36.03
CA ALA A 147 2.07 1.78 -36.80
C ALA A 147 3.31 1.46 -35.94
N LYS A 148 3.22 1.63 -34.61
CA LYS A 148 4.31 1.32 -33.67
C LYS A 148 4.24 -0.11 -33.14
N VAL A 149 3.15 -0.83 -33.38
CA VAL A 149 2.99 -2.22 -32.93
C VAL A 149 3.79 -3.13 -33.88
N PRO A 150 4.75 -3.91 -33.37
CA PRO A 150 5.45 -4.89 -34.19
C PRO A 150 4.47 -5.94 -34.73
N ALA A 151 4.69 -6.43 -35.94
CA ALA A 151 3.89 -7.51 -36.49
C ALA A 151 3.98 -8.77 -35.58
N THR A 152 2.84 -9.21 -35.06
CA THR A 152 2.78 -10.30 -34.07
C THR A 152 2.85 -11.68 -34.74
N PRO A 153 3.59 -12.66 -34.17
CA PRO A 153 3.67 -14.03 -34.72
C PRO A 153 2.35 -14.79 -34.78
N MET A 154 1.34 -14.43 -33.97
CA MET A 154 0.01 -15.08 -34.01
C MET A 154 -0.66 -14.97 -35.38
N ALA A 155 -0.51 -13.85 -36.08
CA ALA A 155 -1.00 -13.70 -37.45
C ALA A 155 -0.29 -14.65 -38.44
N GLN A 156 0.93 -15.07 -38.10
CA GLN A 156 1.75 -15.97 -38.92
C GLN A 156 1.47 -17.45 -38.63
N GLN A 157 0.80 -17.76 -37.51
CA GLN A 157 0.49 -19.13 -37.06
C GLN A 157 -1.00 -19.47 -37.17
N ALA A 158 -1.79 -18.60 -37.78
CA ALA A 158 -3.21 -18.83 -38.00
C ALA A 158 -3.46 -20.09 -38.85
N ASP A 159 -4.53 -20.81 -38.54
CA ASP A 159 -4.97 -21.96 -39.35
C ASP A 159 -5.24 -21.51 -40.79
N GLN A 160 -4.58 -22.17 -41.74
CA GLN A 160 -4.72 -21.86 -43.17
C GLN A 160 -6.18 -21.90 -43.64
N GLN A 161 -7.00 -22.78 -43.07
CA GLN A 161 -8.43 -22.85 -43.40
C GLN A 161 -9.18 -21.58 -42.99
N LEU A 162 -8.81 -20.99 -41.84
CA LEU A 162 -9.41 -19.76 -41.34
C LEU A 162 -8.95 -18.55 -42.17
N VAL A 163 -7.68 -18.52 -42.58
CA VAL A 163 -7.15 -17.51 -43.51
C VAL A 163 -7.90 -17.55 -44.85
N ASP A 164 -8.08 -18.74 -45.43
CA ASP A 164 -8.80 -18.91 -46.70
C ASP A 164 -10.28 -18.49 -46.58
N LEU A 165 -10.91 -18.74 -45.41
CA LEU A 165 -12.27 -18.29 -45.12
C LEU A 165 -12.35 -16.75 -45.10
N VAL A 166 -11.42 -16.08 -44.43
CA VAL A 166 -11.36 -14.61 -44.39
C VAL A 166 -11.24 -14.02 -45.79
N ILE A 167 -10.38 -14.58 -46.64
CA ILE A 167 -10.23 -14.13 -48.04
C ILE A 167 -11.56 -14.24 -48.80
N LYS A 168 -12.27 -15.37 -48.65
CA LYS A 168 -13.58 -15.58 -49.28
C LYS A 168 -14.64 -14.62 -48.74
N LEU A 169 -14.65 -14.35 -47.44
CA LEU A 169 -15.56 -13.39 -46.79
C LEU A 169 -15.33 -11.96 -47.32
N ARG A 170 -14.08 -11.50 -47.37
CA ARG A 170 -13.72 -10.19 -47.94
C ARG A 170 -14.20 -10.07 -49.39
N ALA A 171 -13.97 -11.09 -50.22
CA ALA A 171 -14.41 -11.09 -51.61
C ALA A 171 -15.95 -11.10 -51.74
N ALA A 172 -16.64 -11.85 -50.90
CA ALA A 172 -18.11 -11.91 -50.90
C ALA A 172 -18.76 -10.58 -50.53
N LEU A 173 -18.16 -9.84 -49.59
CA LEU A 173 -18.67 -8.53 -49.14
C LEU A 173 -18.44 -7.40 -50.15
N GLN A 174 -17.54 -7.57 -51.14
CA GLN A 174 -17.39 -6.59 -52.22
C GLN A 174 -18.66 -6.45 -53.07
N SER A 175 -19.40 -7.54 -53.29
CA SER A 175 -20.67 -7.52 -54.02
C SER A 175 -21.89 -7.33 -53.12
N ARG A 176 -21.71 -7.44 -51.80
CA ARG A 176 -22.77 -7.36 -50.78
C ARG A 176 -22.32 -6.49 -49.59
N PRO A 177 -22.09 -5.18 -49.79
CA PRO A 177 -21.48 -4.31 -48.78
C PRO A 177 -22.39 -4.03 -47.57
N ASP A 178 -23.70 -4.23 -47.67
CA ASP A 178 -24.66 -4.01 -46.59
C ASP A 178 -25.13 -5.32 -45.92
N GLU A 179 -24.44 -6.45 -46.16
CA GLU A 179 -24.77 -7.73 -45.55
C GLU A 179 -24.25 -7.81 -44.11
N LEU A 180 -25.14 -7.55 -43.15
CA LEU A 180 -24.82 -7.50 -41.71
C LEU A 180 -24.11 -8.75 -41.20
N GLU A 181 -24.66 -9.93 -41.47
CA GLU A 181 -24.11 -11.20 -40.99
C GLU A 181 -22.71 -11.46 -41.56
N GLY A 182 -22.48 -11.05 -42.81
CA GLY A 182 -21.17 -11.14 -43.45
C GLY A 182 -20.12 -10.28 -42.74
N HIS A 183 -20.43 -9.03 -42.40
CA HIS A 183 -19.52 -8.16 -41.66
C HIS A 183 -19.28 -8.63 -40.23
N MET A 184 -20.29 -9.16 -39.55
CA MET A 184 -20.13 -9.76 -38.21
C MET A 184 -19.18 -10.96 -38.24
N LEU A 185 -19.34 -11.84 -39.23
CA LEU A 185 -18.44 -12.96 -39.44
C LEU A 185 -17.03 -12.49 -39.79
N LEU A 186 -16.89 -11.48 -40.66
CA LEU A 186 -15.59 -10.93 -41.02
C LEU A 186 -14.87 -10.39 -39.78
N ALA A 187 -15.52 -9.51 -39.00
CA ALA A 187 -14.93 -8.93 -37.78
C ALA A 187 -14.41 -10.01 -36.83
N ARG A 188 -15.22 -11.04 -36.54
CA ARG A 188 -14.82 -12.14 -35.66
C ARG A 188 -13.64 -12.94 -36.22
N ASN A 189 -13.68 -13.31 -37.50
CA ASN A 189 -12.65 -14.16 -38.07
C ASN A 189 -11.32 -13.41 -38.24
N GLU A 190 -11.36 -12.11 -38.58
CA GLU A 190 -10.17 -11.25 -38.60
C GLU A 190 -9.52 -11.14 -37.21
N ALA A 191 -10.33 -10.93 -36.16
CA ALA A 191 -9.82 -10.88 -34.79
C ALA A 191 -9.19 -12.22 -34.37
N ASN A 192 -9.79 -13.36 -34.76
CA ASN A 192 -9.27 -14.68 -34.44
C ASN A 192 -7.91 -14.98 -35.09
N ILE A 193 -7.63 -14.42 -36.27
CA ILE A 193 -6.31 -14.53 -36.93
C ILE A 193 -5.37 -13.39 -36.54
N GLY A 194 -5.73 -12.54 -35.58
CA GLY A 194 -4.91 -11.44 -35.08
C GLY A 194 -4.86 -10.20 -35.98
N ASN A 195 -5.68 -10.13 -37.03
CA ASN A 195 -5.82 -8.97 -37.91
C ASN A 195 -6.76 -7.93 -37.27
N PHE A 196 -6.40 -7.42 -36.10
CA PHE A 196 -7.30 -6.57 -35.32
C PHE A 196 -7.71 -5.27 -36.02
N ARG A 197 -6.83 -4.71 -36.88
CA ARG A 197 -7.17 -3.54 -37.70
C ARG A 197 -8.35 -3.81 -38.63
N GLU A 198 -8.24 -4.87 -39.43
CA GLU A 198 -9.31 -5.29 -40.33
C GLU A 198 -10.57 -5.71 -39.57
N ALA A 199 -10.40 -6.29 -38.39
CA ALA A 199 -11.49 -6.70 -37.53
C ALA A 199 -12.36 -5.53 -37.05
N TYR A 200 -11.75 -4.45 -36.54
CA TYR A 200 -12.53 -3.29 -36.10
C TYR A 200 -13.10 -2.49 -37.29
N LEU A 201 -12.46 -2.51 -38.46
CA LEU A 201 -13.02 -1.91 -39.67
C LEU A 201 -14.31 -2.64 -40.10
N ALA A 202 -14.31 -3.98 -40.11
CA ALA A 202 -15.52 -4.76 -40.36
C ALA A 202 -16.58 -4.52 -39.26
N GLN A 203 -16.18 -4.41 -38.00
CA GLN A 203 -17.11 -4.07 -36.90
C GLN A 203 -17.71 -2.67 -37.05
N SER A 204 -16.97 -1.71 -37.61
CA SER A 204 -17.50 -0.38 -37.90
C SER A 204 -18.61 -0.42 -38.94
N GLU A 205 -18.52 -1.33 -39.92
CA GLU A 205 -19.59 -1.59 -40.89
C GLU A 205 -20.81 -2.26 -40.24
N VAL A 206 -20.60 -3.20 -39.31
CA VAL A 206 -21.70 -3.77 -38.49
C VAL A 206 -22.47 -2.65 -37.77
N ILE A 207 -21.76 -1.73 -37.12
CA ILE A 207 -22.36 -0.58 -36.42
C ILE A 207 -23.08 0.35 -37.41
N ARG A 208 -22.48 0.63 -38.57
CA ARG A 208 -23.10 1.46 -39.63
C ARG A 208 -24.41 0.86 -40.11
N ILE A 209 -24.43 -0.44 -40.40
CA ILE A 209 -25.61 -1.15 -40.92
C ILE A 209 -26.72 -1.23 -39.86
N LYS A 210 -26.39 -1.50 -38.59
CA LYS A 210 -27.36 -1.52 -37.49
C LYS A 210 -27.89 -0.13 -37.15
N GLY A 211 -27.08 0.92 -37.35
CA GLY A 211 -27.47 2.30 -37.08
C GLY A 211 -27.94 2.50 -35.63
N ALA A 212 -29.21 2.85 -35.45
CA ALA A 212 -29.80 3.06 -34.13
C ALA A 212 -29.90 1.77 -33.29
N GLU A 213 -29.91 0.60 -33.92
CA GLU A 213 -29.97 -0.71 -33.24
C GLU A 213 -28.61 -1.21 -32.75
N ALA A 214 -27.53 -0.46 -33.00
CA ALA A 214 -26.21 -0.80 -32.49
C ALA A 214 -26.18 -0.76 -30.96
N THR A 215 -25.79 -1.88 -30.35
CA THR A 215 -25.82 -2.13 -28.91
C THR A 215 -24.55 -1.65 -28.22
N ALA A 216 -24.54 -1.61 -26.89
CA ALA A 216 -23.31 -1.32 -26.13
C ALA A 216 -22.18 -2.30 -26.47
N GLU A 217 -22.52 -3.57 -26.67
CA GLU A 217 -21.57 -4.63 -26.97
C GLU A 217 -20.91 -4.44 -28.34
N ASP A 218 -21.65 -3.95 -29.34
CA ASP A 218 -21.07 -3.69 -30.67
C ASP A 218 -19.92 -2.66 -30.59
N TYR A 219 -20.11 -1.60 -29.80
CA TYR A 219 -19.10 -0.56 -29.57
C TYR A 219 -17.97 -1.03 -28.65
N ALA A 220 -18.29 -1.82 -27.61
CA ALA A 220 -17.29 -2.35 -26.69
C ALA A 220 -16.33 -3.31 -27.41
N GLN A 221 -16.84 -4.19 -28.28
CA GLN A 221 -16.03 -5.07 -29.11
C GLN A 221 -15.19 -4.30 -30.13
N MET A 222 -15.75 -3.26 -30.76
CA MET A 222 -14.98 -2.37 -31.63
C MET A 222 -13.80 -1.77 -30.87
N ALA A 223 -14.04 -1.20 -29.68
CA ALA A 223 -12.99 -0.59 -28.88
C ALA A 223 -11.93 -1.62 -28.45
N ASN A 224 -12.34 -2.81 -28.03
CA ASN A 224 -11.43 -3.90 -27.67
C ASN A 224 -10.50 -4.26 -28.84
N MET A 225 -11.04 -4.42 -30.05
CA MET A 225 -10.24 -4.70 -31.25
C MET A 225 -9.29 -3.55 -31.60
N MET A 226 -9.72 -2.29 -31.46
CA MET A 226 -8.84 -1.13 -31.66
C MET A 226 -7.68 -1.13 -30.66
N ILE A 227 -7.95 -1.43 -29.39
CA ILE A 227 -6.93 -1.47 -28.33
C ILE A 227 -5.95 -2.62 -28.59
N LEU A 228 -6.43 -3.80 -29.01
CA LEU A 228 -5.57 -4.91 -29.41
C LEU A 228 -4.70 -4.57 -30.63
N ALA A 229 -5.26 -3.89 -31.63
CA ALA A 229 -4.52 -3.41 -32.80
C ALA A 229 -3.41 -2.41 -32.41
N ALA A 230 -3.64 -1.61 -31.37
CA ALA A 230 -2.70 -0.64 -30.81
C ALA A 230 -1.81 -1.24 -29.69
N GLY A 231 -1.74 -2.57 -29.54
CA GLY A 231 -0.85 -3.23 -28.59
C GLY A 231 -1.21 -2.98 -27.12
N GLY A 232 -2.49 -2.73 -26.82
CA GLY A 232 -2.99 -2.43 -25.47
C GLY A 232 -3.12 -0.94 -25.16
N PHE A 233 -2.71 -0.05 -26.06
CA PHE A 233 -2.87 1.39 -25.90
C PHE A 233 -4.33 1.83 -26.18
N VAL A 234 -4.90 2.67 -25.30
CA VAL A 234 -6.25 3.21 -25.50
C VAL A 234 -6.20 4.59 -26.17
N SER A 235 -6.31 4.59 -27.50
CA SER A 235 -6.34 5.79 -28.34
C SER A 235 -7.58 6.66 -28.10
N PRO A 236 -7.56 7.93 -28.55
CA PRO A 236 -8.74 8.80 -28.54
C PRO A 236 -9.96 8.21 -29.30
N GLU A 237 -9.72 7.50 -30.40
CA GLU A 237 -10.78 6.87 -31.19
C GLU A 237 -11.35 5.64 -30.47
N ALA A 238 -10.49 4.82 -29.85
CA ALA A 238 -10.94 3.71 -29.00
C ALA A 238 -11.75 4.22 -27.79
N GLU A 239 -11.31 5.32 -27.17
CA GLU A 239 -12.08 5.99 -26.10
C GLU A 239 -13.46 6.46 -26.57
N THR A 240 -13.57 6.93 -27.82
CA THR A 240 -14.86 7.31 -28.40
C THR A 240 -15.78 6.09 -28.54
N ALA A 241 -15.26 4.94 -28.95
CA ALA A 241 -16.01 3.68 -28.97
C ALA A 241 -16.42 3.23 -27.55
N LEU A 242 -15.50 3.25 -26.57
CA LEU A 242 -15.81 2.97 -25.16
C LEU A 242 -16.90 3.89 -24.61
N SER A 243 -16.82 5.18 -24.91
CA SER A 243 -17.81 6.17 -24.50
C SER A 243 -19.19 5.89 -25.11
N ASN A 244 -19.25 5.46 -26.37
CA ASN A 244 -20.49 5.06 -27.02
C ASN A 244 -21.09 3.77 -26.43
N ALA A 245 -20.26 2.83 -25.98
CA ALA A 245 -20.70 1.66 -25.24
C ALA A 245 -21.29 2.06 -23.87
N LEU A 246 -20.56 2.86 -23.08
CA LEU A 246 -20.99 3.30 -21.74
C LEU A 246 -22.23 4.18 -21.74
N LYS A 247 -22.47 4.95 -22.80
CA LYS A 247 -23.73 5.71 -22.98
C LYS A 247 -24.95 4.81 -23.15
N ARG A 248 -24.76 3.61 -23.69
CA ARG A 248 -25.84 2.62 -23.93
C ARG A 248 -26.01 1.67 -22.76
N ASP A 249 -24.90 1.23 -22.19
CA ASP A 249 -24.84 0.41 -20.99
C ASP A 249 -23.70 0.88 -20.09
N PRO A 250 -23.99 1.65 -19.03
CA PRO A 250 -22.99 2.11 -18.06
C PRO A 250 -22.26 0.97 -17.33
N ASN A 251 -22.81 -0.25 -17.38
CA ASN A 251 -22.27 -1.41 -16.69
C ASN A 251 -21.49 -2.37 -17.61
N ASN A 252 -21.37 -2.08 -18.91
CA ASN A 252 -20.64 -2.94 -19.83
C ASN A 252 -19.20 -3.17 -19.36
N GLY A 253 -18.87 -4.42 -19.02
CA GLY A 253 -17.63 -4.77 -18.34
C GLY A 253 -16.38 -4.47 -19.15
N ILE A 254 -16.39 -4.78 -20.46
CA ILE A 254 -15.30 -4.46 -21.40
C ILE A 254 -15.06 -2.95 -21.42
N ALA A 255 -16.14 -2.16 -21.56
CA ALA A 255 -16.04 -0.72 -21.68
C ALA A 255 -15.52 -0.06 -20.38
N VAL A 256 -15.99 -0.52 -19.22
CA VAL A 256 -15.53 -0.04 -17.91
C VAL A 256 -14.08 -0.42 -17.65
N PHE A 257 -13.69 -1.66 -17.95
CA PHE A 257 -12.32 -2.14 -17.79
C PHE A 257 -11.34 -1.28 -18.59
N PHE A 258 -11.56 -1.13 -19.91
CA PHE A 258 -10.66 -0.38 -20.77
C PHE A 258 -10.70 1.13 -20.52
N SER A 259 -11.83 1.68 -20.07
CA SER A 259 -11.87 3.08 -19.61
C SER A 259 -10.99 3.27 -18.36
N GLY A 260 -10.98 2.31 -17.44
CA GLY A 260 -10.06 2.32 -16.30
C GLY A 260 -8.60 2.18 -16.72
N LEU A 261 -8.30 1.31 -17.69
CA LEU A 261 -6.95 1.16 -18.25
C LEU A 261 -6.46 2.46 -18.90
N MET A 262 -7.32 3.14 -19.66
CA MET A 262 -7.02 4.43 -20.28
C MET A 262 -6.66 5.49 -19.23
N PHE A 263 -7.38 5.55 -18.11
CA PHE A 263 -7.02 6.44 -17.01
C PHE A 263 -5.68 6.05 -16.37
N ALA A 264 -5.38 4.76 -16.25
CA ALA A 264 -4.09 4.31 -15.71
C ALA A 264 -2.92 4.72 -16.62
N GLN A 265 -3.10 4.59 -17.93
CA GLN A 265 -2.13 5.03 -18.95
C GLN A 265 -1.90 6.55 -18.93
N ASN A 266 -2.89 7.32 -18.45
CA ASN A 266 -2.86 8.78 -18.35
C ASN A 266 -2.52 9.28 -16.93
N ASP A 267 -1.90 8.46 -16.08
CA ASP A 267 -1.52 8.82 -14.69
C ASP A 267 -2.71 9.25 -13.80
N ARG A 268 -3.87 8.62 -13.99
CA ARG A 268 -5.09 8.82 -13.18
C ARG A 268 -5.51 7.55 -12.43
N PRO A 269 -4.67 7.05 -11.49
CA PRO A 269 -5.00 5.87 -10.69
C PRO A 269 -6.26 6.06 -9.84
N ASP A 270 -6.60 7.30 -9.48
CA ASP A 270 -7.83 7.65 -8.78
C ASP A 270 -9.10 7.31 -9.60
N MET A 271 -9.07 7.60 -10.90
CA MET A 271 -10.17 7.29 -11.82
C MET A 271 -10.18 5.81 -12.18
N THR A 272 -9.01 5.19 -12.38
CA THR A 272 -8.90 3.75 -12.60
C THR A 272 -9.50 2.97 -11.44
N PHE A 273 -9.12 3.29 -10.19
CA PHE A 273 -9.66 2.62 -9.01
C PHE A 273 -11.18 2.78 -8.92
N ARG A 274 -11.70 3.99 -9.18
CA ARG A 274 -13.14 4.27 -9.16
C ARG A 274 -13.93 3.42 -10.16
N LEU A 275 -13.35 3.08 -11.30
CA LEU A 275 -14.00 2.24 -12.32
C LEU A 275 -13.80 0.75 -12.04
N TRP A 276 -12.60 0.34 -11.65
CA TRP A 276 -12.23 -1.05 -11.47
C TRP A 276 -12.77 -1.67 -10.19
N GLN A 277 -12.90 -0.92 -9.09
CA GLN A 277 -13.40 -1.48 -7.83
C GLN A 277 -14.85 -1.97 -7.96
N PRO A 278 -15.82 -1.18 -8.48
CA PRO A 278 -17.18 -1.66 -8.66
C PRO A 278 -17.27 -2.78 -9.69
N LEU A 279 -16.46 -2.70 -10.75
CA LEU A 279 -16.37 -3.75 -11.75
C LEU A 279 -15.90 -5.06 -11.13
N LEU A 280 -14.82 -5.04 -10.35
CA LEU A 280 -14.30 -6.19 -9.62
C LEU A 280 -15.38 -6.84 -8.75
N THR A 281 -16.14 -6.02 -8.02
CA THR A 281 -17.17 -6.49 -7.10
C THR A 281 -18.32 -7.23 -7.79
N ARG A 282 -18.70 -6.82 -9.00
CA ARG A 282 -19.78 -7.44 -9.77
C ARG A 282 -19.33 -8.45 -10.82
N SER A 283 -18.01 -8.67 -10.96
CA SER A 283 -17.47 -9.56 -11.99
C SER A 283 -17.72 -11.02 -11.63
N GLU A 284 -18.05 -11.81 -12.65
CA GLU A 284 -18.10 -13.27 -12.54
C GLU A 284 -16.67 -13.84 -12.64
N PRO A 285 -16.40 -15.02 -12.05
CA PRO A 285 -15.07 -15.67 -12.11
C PRO A 285 -14.53 -15.89 -13.53
N THR A 286 -15.42 -15.97 -14.53
CA THR A 286 -15.08 -16.17 -15.95
C THR A 286 -14.83 -14.89 -16.73
N ASP A 287 -15.07 -13.72 -16.13
CA ASP A 287 -14.93 -12.45 -16.83
C ASP A 287 -13.45 -12.18 -17.20
N PRO A 288 -13.15 -11.83 -18.46
CA PRO A 288 -11.78 -11.78 -18.95
C PRO A 288 -10.93 -10.68 -18.31
N TRP A 289 -11.54 -9.63 -17.78
CA TRP A 289 -10.84 -8.53 -17.09
C TRP A 289 -10.54 -8.85 -15.62
N LEU A 290 -11.24 -9.81 -15.01
CA LEU A 290 -11.17 -10.07 -13.58
C LEU A 290 -9.73 -10.37 -13.11
N PRO A 291 -8.95 -11.26 -13.77
CA PRO A 291 -7.58 -11.55 -13.34
C PRO A 291 -6.70 -10.30 -13.37
N LEU A 292 -6.82 -9.49 -14.42
CA LEU A 292 -6.02 -8.27 -14.63
C LEU A 292 -6.35 -7.20 -13.58
N ILE A 293 -7.63 -7.00 -13.26
CA ILE A 293 -8.02 -6.06 -12.20
C ILE A 293 -7.48 -6.53 -10.85
N ARG A 294 -7.63 -7.82 -10.52
CA ARG A 294 -7.14 -8.38 -9.24
C ARG A 294 -5.63 -8.23 -9.10
N GLU A 295 -4.88 -8.44 -10.17
CA GLU A 295 -3.42 -8.27 -10.19
C GLU A 295 -3.01 -6.83 -9.87
N GLN A 296 -3.74 -5.83 -10.38
CA GLN A 296 -3.26 -4.44 -10.40
C GLN A 296 -3.97 -3.51 -9.40
N ILE A 297 -5.17 -3.84 -8.92
CA ILE A 297 -6.03 -2.89 -8.21
C ILE A 297 -5.45 -2.37 -6.89
N GLU A 298 -4.64 -3.17 -6.18
CA GLU A 298 -3.97 -2.72 -4.95
C GLU A 298 -2.88 -1.68 -5.24
N ALA A 299 -2.09 -1.89 -6.29
CA ALA A 299 -1.09 -0.91 -6.73
C ALA A 299 -1.76 0.39 -7.21
N VAL A 300 -2.86 0.27 -7.95
CA VAL A 300 -3.67 1.41 -8.38
C VAL A 300 -4.25 2.16 -7.16
N ALA A 301 -4.78 1.45 -6.17
CA ALA A 301 -5.28 2.06 -4.93
C ALA A 301 -4.17 2.80 -4.17
N GLN A 302 -3.00 2.17 -4.02
CA GLN A 302 -1.85 2.78 -3.38
C GLN A 302 -1.41 4.06 -4.11
N ALA A 303 -1.32 4.03 -5.44
CA ALA A 303 -0.99 5.20 -6.25
C ALA A 303 -2.04 6.32 -6.13
N ALA A 304 -3.31 5.97 -5.94
CA ALA A 304 -4.40 6.90 -5.64
C ALA A 304 -4.40 7.39 -4.17
N GLY A 305 -3.51 6.89 -3.31
CA GLY A 305 -3.49 7.21 -1.87
C GLY A 305 -4.64 6.56 -1.09
N ILE A 306 -5.27 5.51 -1.64
CA ILE A 306 -6.38 4.78 -1.05
C ILE A 306 -5.82 3.53 -0.36
N ARG A 307 -6.14 3.34 0.92
CA ARG A 307 -5.88 2.08 1.61
C ARG A 307 -6.94 1.08 1.20
N TYR A 308 -6.54 0.09 0.42
CA TYR A 308 -7.40 -0.97 -0.07
C TYR A 308 -6.69 -2.30 0.12
N THR A 309 -7.48 -3.34 0.39
CA THR A 309 -7.00 -4.72 0.46
C THR A 309 -7.91 -5.54 -0.42
N LEU A 310 -7.30 -6.28 -1.33
CA LEU A 310 -8.02 -7.11 -2.28
C LEU A 310 -8.78 -8.23 -1.55
N PRO A 311 -10.10 -8.37 -1.77
CA PRO A 311 -10.85 -9.51 -1.26
C PRO A 311 -10.27 -10.82 -1.82
N PRO A 312 -10.26 -11.93 -1.05
CA PRO A 312 -9.80 -13.22 -1.56
C PRO A 312 -10.53 -13.61 -2.85
N ALA A 313 -9.85 -14.36 -3.74
CA ALA A 313 -10.45 -14.79 -4.99
C ALA A 313 -11.68 -15.67 -4.69
N ASN A 314 -12.78 -15.42 -5.41
CA ASN A 314 -13.86 -16.39 -5.49
C ASN A 314 -13.40 -17.43 -6.51
N ASP A 315 -12.95 -18.59 -6.04
CA ASP A 315 -12.46 -19.70 -6.86
C ASP A 315 -13.61 -20.43 -7.61
N GLY A 316 -14.54 -19.68 -8.21
CA GLY A 316 -15.78 -20.21 -8.78
C GLY A 316 -16.96 -20.30 -7.79
N LEU A 317 -16.74 -19.88 -6.54
CA LEU A 317 -17.75 -19.96 -5.49
C LEU A 317 -18.57 -18.68 -5.45
N LYS A 318 -19.83 -18.76 -5.89
CA LYS A 318 -20.80 -17.67 -5.84
C LYS A 318 -20.89 -17.12 -4.41
N GLY A 319 -20.35 -15.93 -4.21
CA GLY A 319 -20.60 -15.12 -3.02
C GLY A 319 -21.94 -14.39 -3.14
N PRO A 320 -22.35 -13.65 -2.08
CA PRO A 320 -23.49 -12.74 -2.17
C PRO A 320 -23.30 -11.80 -3.35
N SER A 321 -24.36 -11.57 -4.12
CA SER A 321 -24.37 -10.63 -5.25
C SER A 321 -24.18 -9.18 -4.76
N ALA A 322 -23.91 -8.26 -5.69
CA ALA A 322 -23.85 -6.84 -5.37
C ALA A 322 -25.16 -6.33 -4.75
N GLU A 323 -26.31 -6.84 -5.21
CA GLU A 323 -27.63 -6.54 -4.65
C GLU A 323 -27.76 -7.09 -3.21
N ASP A 324 -27.27 -8.30 -2.95
CA ASP A 324 -27.27 -8.88 -1.59
C ASP A 324 -26.41 -8.05 -0.62
N MET A 325 -25.30 -7.49 -1.09
CA MET A 325 -24.43 -6.64 -0.27
C MET A 325 -25.03 -5.25 -0.01
N GLU A 326 -25.74 -4.68 -0.99
CA GLU A 326 -26.45 -3.40 -0.84
C GLU A 326 -27.62 -3.55 0.14
N ASN A 327 -28.42 -4.60 -0.01
CA ASN A 327 -29.48 -4.96 0.94
C ASN A 327 -28.93 -5.19 2.35
N ALA A 328 -27.74 -5.79 2.47
CA ALA A 328 -27.07 -5.99 3.76
C ALA A 328 -26.50 -4.71 4.38
N ALA A 329 -26.31 -3.64 3.59
CA ALA A 329 -25.83 -2.35 4.08
C ALA A 329 -26.90 -1.65 4.93
N ASP A 330 -28.17 -1.81 4.55
CA ASP A 330 -29.33 -1.23 5.24
C ASP A 330 -29.79 -2.03 6.48
N MET A 331 -29.25 -3.25 6.68
CA MET A 331 -29.55 -4.09 7.84
C MET A 331 -28.91 -3.60 9.14
N THR A 332 -29.59 -3.82 10.26
CA THR A 332 -28.99 -3.67 11.60
C THR A 332 -27.84 -4.66 11.80
N PRO A 333 -26.88 -4.39 12.72
CA PRO A 333 -25.80 -5.32 13.02
C PRO A 333 -26.29 -6.72 13.41
N GLN A 334 -27.42 -6.81 14.11
CA GLN A 334 -28.04 -8.07 14.53
C GLN A 334 -28.61 -8.85 13.34
N GLU A 335 -29.40 -8.20 12.48
CA GLU A 335 -29.97 -8.82 11.27
C GLU A 335 -28.88 -9.29 10.30
N ARG A 336 -27.83 -8.48 10.14
CA ARG A 336 -26.65 -8.86 9.34
C ARG A 336 -25.98 -10.10 9.91
N GLN A 337 -25.86 -10.21 11.24
CA GLN A 337 -25.26 -11.38 11.88
C GLN A 337 -26.12 -12.64 11.72
N GLU A 338 -27.45 -12.52 11.79
CA GLU A 338 -28.37 -13.63 11.53
C GLU A 338 -28.32 -14.09 10.07
N MET A 339 -28.28 -13.14 9.12
CA MET A 339 -28.10 -13.44 7.70
C MET A 339 -26.77 -14.17 7.44
N ILE A 340 -25.66 -13.69 8.01
CA ILE A 340 -24.35 -14.35 7.86
C ILE A 340 -24.37 -15.76 8.44
N ARG A 341 -24.97 -15.95 9.62
CA ARG A 341 -25.15 -17.31 10.19
C ARG A 341 -25.96 -18.20 9.26
N GLY A 342 -27.07 -17.71 8.72
CA GLY A 342 -27.90 -18.46 7.76
C GLY A 342 -27.12 -18.89 6.51
N MET A 343 -26.28 -18.00 5.95
CA MET A 343 -25.43 -18.32 4.80
C MET A 343 -24.39 -19.39 5.13
N VAL A 344 -23.75 -19.31 6.30
CA VAL A 344 -22.77 -20.30 6.76
C VAL A 344 -23.42 -21.65 7.04
N GLU A 345 -24.61 -21.67 7.65
CA GLU A 345 -25.39 -22.91 7.84
C GLU A 345 -25.80 -23.54 6.51
N GLY A 346 -26.26 -22.73 5.55
CA GLY A 346 -26.60 -23.21 4.21
C GLY A 346 -25.40 -23.83 3.49
N LEU A 347 -24.24 -23.18 3.56
CA LEU A 347 -22.99 -23.71 3.01
C LEU A 347 -22.60 -25.01 3.71
N SER A 348 -22.64 -25.05 5.05
CA SER A 348 -22.33 -26.24 5.84
C SER A 348 -23.24 -27.42 5.50
N ALA A 349 -24.55 -27.20 5.42
CA ALA A 349 -25.52 -28.23 5.11
C ALA A 349 -25.35 -28.77 3.68
N ARG A 350 -25.12 -27.89 2.70
CA ARG A 350 -24.86 -28.32 1.32
C ARG A 350 -23.57 -29.14 1.22
N LEU A 351 -22.47 -28.68 1.82
CA LEU A 351 -21.20 -29.41 1.79
C LEU A 351 -21.29 -30.78 2.46
N ALA A 352 -22.06 -30.91 3.54
CA ALA A 352 -22.31 -32.18 4.20
C ALA A 352 -23.11 -33.17 3.34
N ASN A 353 -24.04 -32.68 2.50
CA ASN A 353 -24.94 -33.52 1.71
C ASN A 353 -24.43 -33.82 0.29
N GLU A 354 -23.86 -32.81 -0.38
CA GLU A 354 -23.48 -32.85 -1.79
C GLU A 354 -21.96 -32.96 -1.98
N GLY A 355 -21.20 -32.78 -0.90
CA GLY A 355 -19.75 -32.60 -0.98
C GLY A 355 -19.39 -31.21 -1.52
N GLY A 356 -18.09 -30.97 -1.71
CA GLY A 356 -17.62 -29.74 -2.32
C GLY A 356 -16.13 -29.73 -2.58
N THR A 357 -15.70 -28.67 -3.22
CA THR A 357 -14.32 -28.37 -3.58
C THR A 357 -13.48 -27.95 -2.36
N PRO A 358 -12.17 -28.21 -2.34
CA PRO A 358 -11.28 -27.78 -1.27
C PRO A 358 -11.45 -26.31 -0.86
N GLU A 359 -11.71 -25.44 -1.83
CA GLU A 359 -11.92 -24.01 -1.68
C GLU A 359 -13.20 -23.70 -0.88
N GLU A 360 -14.27 -24.49 -1.06
CA GLU A 360 -15.53 -24.35 -0.31
C GLU A 360 -15.36 -24.76 1.15
N TRP A 361 -14.61 -25.84 1.38
CA TRP A 361 -14.27 -26.30 2.73
C TRP A 361 -13.37 -25.28 3.44
N ALA A 362 -12.35 -24.74 2.76
CA ALA A 362 -11.51 -23.67 3.27
C ALA A 362 -12.34 -22.44 3.69
N ARG A 363 -13.30 -22.04 2.84
CA ARG A 363 -14.20 -20.91 3.09
C ARG A 363 -15.09 -21.14 4.31
N LEU A 364 -15.67 -22.33 4.44
CA LEU A 364 -16.52 -22.66 5.58
C LEU A 364 -15.72 -22.57 6.90
N ILE A 365 -14.50 -23.13 6.93
CA ILE A 365 -13.61 -23.08 8.10
C ILE A 365 -13.29 -21.62 8.48
N SER A 366 -12.88 -20.80 7.51
CA SER A 366 -12.58 -19.38 7.75
C SER A 366 -13.81 -18.59 8.21
N SER A 367 -15.00 -18.88 7.67
CA SER A 367 -16.24 -18.18 8.01
C SER A 367 -16.71 -18.50 9.43
N LEU A 368 -16.67 -19.79 9.83
CA LEU A 368 -17.00 -20.22 11.18
C LEU A 368 -16.04 -19.60 12.21
N ALA A 369 -14.74 -19.55 11.91
CA ALA A 369 -13.75 -18.92 12.77
C ALA A 369 -13.99 -17.41 12.95
N MET A 370 -14.31 -16.68 11.88
CA MET A 370 -14.63 -15.25 11.94
C MET A 370 -15.90 -14.99 12.77
N LEU A 371 -16.86 -15.91 12.77
CA LEU A 371 -18.06 -15.84 13.61
C LEU A 371 -17.83 -16.23 15.08
N GLY A 372 -16.61 -16.66 15.43
CA GLY A 372 -16.25 -17.15 16.76
C GLY A 372 -16.68 -18.60 17.03
N ASP A 373 -17.17 -19.32 16.03
CA ASP A 373 -17.62 -20.72 16.14
C ASP A 373 -16.44 -21.68 15.93
N THR A 374 -15.44 -21.55 16.81
CA THR A 374 -14.12 -22.19 16.65
C THR A 374 -14.17 -23.71 16.75
N GLU A 375 -15.08 -24.26 17.55
CA GLU A 375 -15.21 -25.71 17.72
C GLU A 375 -15.78 -26.36 16.47
N ARG A 376 -16.80 -25.75 15.83
CA ARG A 376 -17.30 -26.23 14.55
C ARG A 376 -16.26 -26.06 13.44
N ALA A 377 -15.53 -24.96 13.42
CA ALA A 377 -14.46 -24.77 12.43
C ALA A 377 -13.38 -25.87 12.52
N LYS A 378 -12.99 -26.29 13.73
CA LYS A 378 -12.08 -27.43 13.94
C LYS A 378 -12.67 -28.76 13.50
N ALA A 379 -13.97 -28.98 13.76
CA ALA A 379 -14.65 -30.19 13.31
C ALA A 379 -14.65 -30.31 11.79
N ILE A 380 -15.03 -29.23 11.08
CA ILE A 380 -14.99 -29.16 9.62
C ILE A 380 -13.56 -29.33 9.08
N TRP A 381 -12.55 -28.79 9.75
CA TRP A 381 -11.14 -29.05 9.40
C TRP A 381 -10.79 -30.55 9.50
N GLY A 382 -11.19 -31.21 10.58
CA GLY A 382 -10.99 -32.66 10.75
C GLY A 382 -11.70 -33.48 9.67
N GLU A 383 -12.92 -33.10 9.29
CA GLU A 383 -13.66 -33.73 8.19
C GLU A 383 -12.94 -33.55 6.85
N ALA A 384 -12.47 -32.33 6.57
CA ALA A 384 -11.74 -32.05 5.35
C ALA A 384 -10.40 -32.81 5.26
N GLN A 385 -9.72 -33.04 6.39
CA GLN A 385 -8.52 -33.89 6.43
C GLN A 385 -8.84 -35.34 6.03
N VAL A 386 -10.01 -35.85 6.40
CA VAL A 386 -10.45 -37.20 6.00
C VAL A 386 -10.80 -37.23 4.51
N ILE A 387 -11.52 -36.21 4.01
CA ILE A 387 -12.00 -36.15 2.62
C ILE A 387 -10.85 -35.94 1.62
N PHE A 388 -9.95 -35.00 1.91
CA PHE A 388 -8.88 -34.59 0.99
C PHE A 388 -7.50 -35.16 1.36
N GLY A 389 -7.39 -35.95 2.43
CA GLY A 389 -6.11 -36.46 2.92
C GLY A 389 -5.31 -37.31 1.94
N ALA A 390 -5.97 -37.90 0.94
CA ALA A 390 -5.33 -38.67 -0.12
C ALA A 390 -4.67 -37.80 -1.22
N ASP A 391 -5.01 -36.51 -1.29
CA ASP A 391 -4.51 -35.56 -2.29
C ASP A 391 -3.85 -34.36 -1.57
N PRO A 392 -2.50 -34.38 -1.45
CA PRO A 392 -1.78 -33.33 -0.73
C PRO A 392 -2.01 -31.92 -1.29
N ALA A 393 -2.24 -31.78 -2.60
CA ALA A 393 -2.48 -30.48 -3.22
C ALA A 393 -3.84 -29.92 -2.80
N LYS A 394 -4.89 -30.75 -2.80
CA LYS A 394 -6.22 -30.37 -2.30
C LYS A 394 -6.22 -30.08 -0.81
N LEU A 395 -5.51 -30.90 -0.02
CA LEU A 395 -5.41 -30.67 1.42
C LEU A 395 -4.70 -29.35 1.76
N ALA A 396 -3.70 -28.94 0.96
CA ALA A 396 -3.01 -27.67 1.13
C ALA A 396 -3.95 -26.45 0.94
N VAL A 397 -4.87 -26.53 -0.02
CA VAL A 397 -5.89 -25.48 -0.23
C VAL A 397 -6.79 -25.32 0.99
N VAL A 398 -7.30 -26.44 1.53
CA VAL A 398 -8.11 -26.41 2.76
C VAL A 398 -7.31 -25.87 3.95
N ARG A 399 -6.03 -26.28 4.06
CA ARG A 399 -5.14 -25.84 5.15
C ARG A 399 -4.98 -24.33 5.18
N GLY A 400 -4.85 -23.67 4.04
CA GLY A 400 -4.82 -22.20 3.98
C GLY A 400 -6.07 -21.53 4.55
N GLY A 401 -7.22 -22.20 4.57
CA GLY A 401 -8.42 -21.75 5.30
C GLY A 401 -8.32 -21.91 6.82
N ALA A 402 -7.66 -22.97 7.29
CA ALA A 402 -7.43 -23.27 8.71
C ALA A 402 -6.29 -22.43 9.33
N GLU A 403 -5.24 -22.13 8.57
CA GLU A 403 -4.15 -21.21 8.95
C GLU A 403 -4.69 -19.79 9.17
N ARG A 404 -5.50 -19.28 8.24
CA ARG A 404 -6.20 -17.99 8.38
C ARG A 404 -7.11 -17.93 9.61
N ALA A 405 -7.63 -19.08 10.03
CA ALA A 405 -8.46 -19.21 11.21
C ALA A 405 -7.67 -19.43 12.51
N GLY A 406 -6.32 -19.53 12.43
CA GLY A 406 -5.44 -19.68 13.59
C GLY A 406 -5.42 -21.08 14.20
N PHE A 407 -5.82 -22.12 13.45
CA PHE A 407 -5.87 -23.50 13.96
C PHE A 407 -4.63 -24.32 13.63
N VAL A 408 -3.82 -23.88 12.68
CA VAL A 408 -2.64 -24.57 12.16
C VAL A 408 -1.55 -23.54 11.89
N GLU A 409 -0.29 -23.90 12.18
CA GLU A 409 0.90 -23.09 11.86
C GLU A 409 1.37 -23.24 10.41
#